data_AF-A0A4V3ETY3-F1
#
_entry.id   AF-A0A4V3ETY3-F1
#
_cell.length_a   1.000
_cell.length_b   1.000
_cell.length_c   1.000
_cell.angle_alpha   90.00
_cell.angle_beta   90.00
_cell.angle_gamma   90.00
#
_symmetry.space_group_name_H-M   'P 1'
#
loop_
_entity.id
_entity.type
_entity.pdbx_description
1 polymer ?
#
loop_
_entity_poly.entity_id
_entity_poly.type
_entity_poly.pdbx_seq_one_letter_code
_entity_poly.pdbx_strand_id
1 'polypeptide(L)'
;MIEDFKKIIFLGLGSAAYTYEKISDIIENLVKKGQLTVDEAKDLSEELKRNIKEKDESTKPLSKKDADIMNFVTRDELEEIKVKLLELENKINNK
;
A
#
# COMPACT_ATOMS: atom_id res chain seq x y z
N MET A 1 -3.98 7.66 23.22
CA MET A 1 -2.53 7.37 23.19
C MET A 1 -2.25 6.03 22.53
N ILE A 2 -2.63 4.87 23.11
CA ILE A 2 -2.46 3.57 22.43
C ILE A 2 -3.24 3.54 21.11
N GLU A 3 -4.51 3.95 21.10
CA GLU A 3 -5.36 4.03 19.90
C GLU A 3 -4.76 4.85 18.76
N ASP A 4 -4.08 5.96 19.10
CA ASP A 4 -3.50 6.87 18.12
C ASP A 4 -2.25 6.25 17.49
N PHE A 5 -1.46 5.55 18.30
CA PHE A 5 -0.34 4.75 17.83
C PHE A 5 -0.81 3.57 16.94
N LYS A 6 -1.87 2.87 17.34
CA LYS A 6 -2.52 1.84 16.50
C LYS A 6 -2.92 2.44 15.13
N LYS A 7 -3.60 3.58 15.12
CA LYS A 7 -4.01 4.28 13.89
C LYS A 7 -2.82 4.69 13.03
N ILE A 8 -1.74 5.20 13.63
CA ILE A 8 -0.52 5.56 12.90
C ILE A 8 0.12 4.34 12.23
N ILE A 9 0.18 3.21 12.93
CA ILE A 9 0.65 1.94 12.34
C ILE A 9 -0.26 1.54 11.16
N PHE A 10 -1.58 1.58 11.35
CA PHE A 10 -2.55 1.16 10.34
C PHE A 10 -2.61 2.08 9.11
N LEU A 11 -2.37 3.38 9.30
CA LEU A 11 -2.22 4.38 8.24
C LEU A 11 -0.84 4.27 7.55
N GLY A 12 0.20 3.95 8.32
CA GLY A 12 1.58 3.81 7.86
C GLY A 12 1.81 2.58 6.97
N LEU A 13 0.97 1.54 7.11
CA LEU A 13 1.01 0.30 6.32
C LEU A 13 0.87 0.48 4.78
N GLY A 14 0.66 1.69 4.26
CA GLY A 14 0.56 1.99 2.82
C GLY A 14 1.61 2.94 2.24
N SER A 15 2.31 3.74 3.06
CA SER A 15 3.26 4.77 2.59
C SER A 15 4.72 4.50 2.97
N ALA A 16 4.94 3.74 4.05
CA ALA A 16 6.22 3.17 4.42
C ALA A 16 6.00 1.69 4.69
N ALA A 17 6.74 0.79 4.05
CA ALA A 17 6.52 -0.65 4.16
C ALA A 17 6.91 -1.20 5.55
N TYR A 18 6.08 -0.91 6.56
CA TYR A 18 6.18 -1.52 7.89
C TYR A 18 5.51 -2.89 7.83
N THR A 19 6.33 -3.95 7.87
CA THR A 19 5.85 -5.34 7.87
C THR A 19 5.32 -5.74 9.25
N TYR A 20 4.48 -6.77 9.28
CA TYR A 20 3.93 -7.32 10.53
C TYR A 20 5.02 -7.68 11.55
N GLU A 21 6.13 -8.26 11.11
CA GLU A 21 7.29 -8.60 11.96
C GLU A 21 7.88 -7.36 12.62
N LYS A 22 8.12 -6.30 11.85
CA LYS A 22 8.67 -5.04 12.36
C LYS A 22 7.75 -4.38 13.40
N ILE A 23 6.45 -4.46 13.17
CA ILE A 23 5.45 -3.87 14.08
C ILE A 23 5.36 -4.69 15.37
N SER A 24 5.42 -6.02 15.27
CA SER A 24 5.45 -6.93 16.42
C SER A 24 6.66 -6.65 17.32
N ASP A 25 7.84 -6.44 16.74
CA ASP A 25 9.05 -6.06 17.48
C ASP A 25 8.88 -4.72 18.22
N ILE A 26 8.23 -3.74 17.59
CA ILE A 26 7.99 -2.44 18.23
C ILE A 26 7.02 -2.59 19.41
N ILE A 27 5.94 -3.37 19.23
CA ILE A 27 4.97 -3.67 20.30
C ILE A 27 5.68 -4.36 21.48
N GLU A 28 6.52 -5.37 21.22
CA GLU A 28 7.26 -6.07 22.28
C GLU A 28 8.24 -5.14 23.02
N ASN A 29 8.90 -4.23 22.30
CA ASN A 29 9.76 -3.23 22.90
C ASN A 29 9.00 -2.23 23.79
N LEU A 30 7.75 -1.88 23.44
CA LEU A 30 6.90 -1.03 24.28
C LEU A 30 6.47 -1.75 25.55
N VAL A 31 6.22 -3.06 25.49
CA VAL A 31 5.96 -3.90 26.68
C VAL A 31 7.18 -3.96 27.59
N LYS A 32 8.37 -4.22 27.02
CA LYS A 32 9.64 -4.26 27.77
C LYS A 32 9.95 -2.93 28.47
N LYS A 33 9.54 -1.80 27.87
CA LYS A 33 9.68 -0.46 28.45
C LYS A 33 8.60 -0.11 29.49
N GLY A 34 7.63 -0.99 29.73
CA GLY A 34 6.49 -0.73 30.61
C GLY A 34 5.51 0.31 30.06
N GLN A 35 5.62 0.66 28.77
CA GLN A 35 4.75 1.62 28.09
C GLN A 35 3.46 0.98 27.56
N LEU A 36 3.40 -0.35 27.56
CA LEU A 36 2.28 -1.16 27.12
C LEU A 36 2.15 -2.38 28.05
N THR A 37 0.94 -2.76 28.43
CA THR A 37 0.73 -3.99 29.19
C THR A 37 0.80 -5.22 28.27
N VAL A 38 1.03 -6.40 28.85
CA VAL A 38 1.05 -7.66 28.09
C VAL A 38 -0.30 -7.95 27.43
N ASP A 39 -1.39 -7.61 28.12
CA ASP A 39 -2.75 -7.83 27.62
C ASP A 39 -3.08 -6.90 26.44
N GLU A 40 -2.71 -5.62 26.52
CA GLU A 40 -2.88 -4.67 25.42
C GLU A 40 -2.02 -5.02 24.20
N ALA A 41 -0.81 -5.54 24.41
CA ALA A 41 0.07 -5.99 23.34
C ALA A 41 -0.53 -7.18 22.57
N LYS A 42 -1.14 -8.11 23.30
CA LYS A 42 -1.78 -9.28 22.72
C LYS A 42 -3.01 -8.89 21.89
N ASP A 43 -3.84 -8.00 22.42
CA ASP A 43 -5.01 -7.47 21.73
C ASP A 43 -4.62 -6.70 20.46
N LEU A 44 -3.60 -5.84 20.54
CA LEU A 44 -3.06 -5.11 19.38
C LEU A 44 -2.50 -6.05 18.31
N SER A 45 -1.81 -7.13 18.69
CA SER A 45 -1.24 -8.09 17.74
C SER A 45 -2.32 -8.86 16.98
N GLU A 46 -3.39 -9.27 17.67
CA GLU A 46 -4.55 -9.93 17.06
C GLU A 46 -5.31 -8.98 16.11
N GLU A 47 -5.52 -7.74 16.54
CA GLU A 47 -6.16 -6.71 15.74
C GLU A 47 -5.33 -6.34 14.50
N LEU A 48 -4.01 -6.27 14.63
CA LEU A 48 -3.10 -6.03 13.51
C LEU A 48 -3.21 -7.13 12.45
N LYS A 49 -3.21 -8.40 12.90
CA LYS A 49 -3.35 -9.57 12.04
C LYS A 49 -4.71 -9.60 11.35
N ARG A 50 -5.79 -9.23 12.05
CA ARG A 50 -7.13 -9.12 11.49
C ARG A 50 -7.22 -8.03 10.42
N ASN A 51 -6.74 -6.82 10.71
CA ASN A 51 -6.76 -5.69 9.78
C ASN A 51 -5.92 -5.93 8.52
N ILE A 52 -4.78 -6.64 8.61
CA ILE A 52 -3.98 -7.00 7.44
C ILE A 52 -4.73 -7.97 6.54
N LYS A 53 -5.38 -9.00 7.13
CA LYS A 53 -6.20 -9.96 6.38
C LYS A 53 -7.43 -9.29 5.75
N GLU A 54 -8.12 -8.41 6.48
CA GLU A 54 -9.25 -7.65 5.94
C GLU A 54 -8.82 -6.68 4.84
N LYS A 55 -7.63 -6.07 4.93
CA LYS A 55 -7.06 -5.28 3.83
C LYS A 55 -6.75 -6.13 2.60
N ASP A 56 -6.28 -7.36 2.76
CA ASP A 56 -6.02 -8.29 1.66
C ASP A 56 -7.31 -8.81 0.99
N GLU A 57 -8.42 -8.84 1.74
CA GLU A 57 -9.75 -9.15 1.19
C GLU A 57 -10.46 -7.92 0.59
N SER A 58 -10.10 -6.70 1.02
CA SER A 58 -10.67 -5.44 0.55
C SER A 58 -9.82 -4.70 -0.49
N THR A 59 -8.61 -5.18 -0.79
CA THR A 59 -7.88 -4.87 -2.02
C THR A 59 -8.64 -5.47 -3.19
N LYS A 60 -9.76 -4.84 -3.57
CA LYS A 60 -10.26 -5.00 -4.93
C LYS A 60 -9.08 -4.70 -5.85
N PRO A 61 -8.64 -5.63 -6.71
CA PRO A 61 -7.70 -5.28 -7.75
C PRO A 61 -8.27 -4.05 -8.46
N LEU A 62 -7.44 -3.00 -8.60
CA LEU A 62 -7.82 -1.74 -9.26
C LEU A 62 -8.75 -2.05 -10.42
N SER A 63 -10.03 -1.70 -10.29
CA SER A 63 -10.98 -2.04 -11.34
C SER A 63 -10.69 -1.11 -12.53
N LYS A 64 -11.01 -1.55 -13.74
CA LYS A 64 -10.84 -0.71 -14.94
C LYS A 64 -11.49 0.68 -14.79
N LYS A 65 -12.59 0.77 -14.03
CA LYS A 65 -13.27 2.05 -13.74
C LYS A 65 -12.46 2.98 -12.83
N ASP A 66 -11.70 2.42 -11.89
CA ASP A 66 -10.85 3.22 -10.98
C ASP A 66 -9.60 3.74 -11.73
N ALA A 67 -9.10 2.95 -12.69
CA ALA A 67 -8.05 3.38 -13.61
C ALA A 67 -8.52 4.49 -14.57
N ASP A 68 -9.74 4.39 -15.09
CA ASP A 68 -10.37 5.44 -15.92
C ASP A 68 -10.55 6.75 -15.14
N ILE A 69 -10.96 6.69 -13.86
CA ILE A 69 -11.10 7.87 -12.99
C ILE A 69 -9.74 8.54 -12.72
N MET A 70 -8.67 7.74 -12.60
CA MET A 70 -7.31 8.25 -12.42
C MET A 70 -6.62 8.61 -13.74
N ASN A 71 -7.32 8.50 -14.88
CA ASN A 71 -6.84 8.81 -16.21
C ASN A 71 -5.54 8.06 -16.56
N PHE A 72 -5.39 6.83 -16.05
CA PHE A 72 -4.24 5.99 -16.36
C PHE A 72 -4.36 5.43 -17.76
N VAL A 73 -3.29 5.56 -18.54
CA VAL A 73 -3.16 4.93 -19.85
C VAL A 73 -3.17 3.41 -19.70
N THR A 74 -4.05 2.75 -20.44
CA THR A 74 -4.09 1.29 -20.53
C THR A 74 -2.88 0.77 -21.31
N ARG A 75 -2.54 -0.52 -21.13
CA ARG A 75 -1.42 -1.14 -21.88
C ARG A 75 -1.58 -1.02 -23.39
N ASP A 76 -2.81 -1.19 -23.89
CA ASP A 76 -3.12 -1.14 -25.31
C ASP A 76 -2.93 0.29 -25.87
N GLU A 77 -3.39 1.31 -25.13
CA GLU A 77 -3.19 2.72 -25.48
C GLU A 77 -1.71 3.13 -25.45
N LEU A 78 -0.93 2.59 -24.50
CA LEU A 78 0.51 2.82 -24.44
C LEU A 78 1.22 2.26 -25.68
N GLU A 79 0.81 1.08 -26.14
CA GLU A 79 1.32 0.44 -27.35
C GLU A 79 1.00 1.30 -28.58
N GLU A 80 -0.23 1.81 -28.68
CA GLU A 80 -0.67 2.66 -29.79
C GLU A 80 0.09 4.00 -29.83
N ILE A 81 0.32 4.62 -28.68
CA ILE A 81 1.13 5.84 -28.56
C ILE A 81 2.56 5.59 -29.01
N LYS A 82 3.18 4.47 -28.63
CA LYS A 82 4.54 4.10 -29.07
C LYS A 82 4.63 3.95 -30.59
N VAL A 83 3.65 3.29 -31.21
CA VAL A 83 3.61 3.13 -32.67
C VAL A 83 3.50 4.49 -33.36
N LYS A 84 2.57 5.35 -32.91
CA LYS A 84 2.42 6.71 -33.46
C LYS A 84 3.67 7.57 -33.27
N LEU A 85 4.36 7.42 -32.14
CA LEU A 85 5.62 8.11 -31.88
C LEU A 85 6.72 7.66 -32.86
N LEU A 86 6.87 6.35 -33.07
CA LEU A 86 7.81 5.80 -34.05
C LEU A 86 7.52 6.28 -35.47
N GLU A 87 6.26 6.36 -35.87
CA GLU A 87 5.87 6.91 -37.17
C GLU A 87 6.24 8.39 -37.31
N LEU A 88 6.05 9.18 -36.25
CA LEU A 88 6.41 10.59 -36.24
C LEU A 88 7.93 10.79 -36.27
N GLU A 89 8.68 10.02 -35.48
CA GLU A 89 10.15 10.04 -35.50
C GLU A 89 10.69 9.68 -36.89
N ASN A 90 10.13 8.67 -37.55
CA ASN A 90 10.51 8.31 -38.91
C ASN A 90 10.18 9.39 -39.95
N LYS A 91 9.10 10.15 -39.76
CA LYS A 91 8.75 11.31 -40.63
C LYS A 91 9.66 12.51 -40.40
N ILE A 92 10.16 12.70 -39.18
CA ILE A 92 11.10 13.77 -38.84
C ILE A 92 12.51 13.42 -39.36
N ASN A 93 12.95 12.16 -39.22
CA ASN A 93 14.28 11.72 -39.65
C ASN A 93 14.41 11.51 -41.17
N ASN A 94 13.31 11.37 -41.91
CA ASN A 94 13.29 11.32 -43.38
C ASN A 94 13.13 12.71 -44.04
N LYS A 95 13.40 13.79 -43.31
CA LYS A 95 13.38 15.17 -43.82
C LYS A 95 14.73 15.83 -43.59
#